data_AF-A0A919MVD2-F1
#
_entry.id   AF-A0A919MVD2-F1
#
_cell.length_a   1.000
_cell.length_b   1.000
_cell.length_c   1.000
_cell.angle_alpha   90.00
_cell.angle_beta   90.00
_cell.angle_gamma   90.00
#
_symmetry.space_group_name_H-M   'P 1'
#
loop_
_entity.id
_entity.type
_entity.pdbx_description
1 polymer ?
#
loop_
_entity_poly.entity_id
_entity_poly.type
_entity_poly.pdbx_seq_one_letter_code
_entity_poly.pdbx_strand_id
1 'polypeptide(L)'
;MTTPHQHRSEDVTETSIGELIGDISNDLSRLFRQEVELAKVEIKEEAGKAGKAAGMLGVAGFAGYLAIVLLSFAVVFGLSNVMDPGWAALIVAVVWAAVGAVLYVNGRKKLKTVDPVPRRTVDTIKEDAQWLKNPTG
;
A
#
# COMPACT_ATOMS: atom_id res chain seq x y z
N MET A 1 -64.66 41.13 39.60
CA MET A 1 -63.72 42.06 38.94
C MET A 1 -62.57 41.20 38.42
N THR A 2 -62.60 40.85 37.13
CA THR A 2 -61.65 39.97 36.45
C THR A 2 -60.69 40.82 35.61
N THR A 3 -59.39 40.71 35.85
CA THR A 3 -58.35 41.18 34.93
C THR A 3 -57.58 39.96 34.40
N PRO A 4 -57.55 39.74 33.07
CA PRO A 4 -56.69 38.76 32.42
C PRO A 4 -55.28 39.35 32.23
N HIS A 5 -54.43 38.63 31.50
CA HIS A 5 -53.04 38.94 31.07
C HIS A 5 -51.99 38.11 31.82
N GLN A 6 -51.14 37.31 31.17
CA GLN A 6 -50.86 37.12 29.76
C GLN A 6 -50.17 35.76 29.62
N HIS A 7 -50.52 35.02 28.57
CA HIS A 7 -49.62 34.00 28.04
C HIS A 7 -48.26 34.66 27.81
N ARG A 8 -47.24 34.27 28.58
CA ARG A 8 -45.84 34.50 28.20
C ARG A 8 -45.56 33.59 27.01
N SER A 9 -45.99 34.03 25.83
CA SER A 9 -45.40 33.66 24.56
C SER A 9 -44.13 34.51 24.40
N GLU A 10 -43.10 34.18 25.19
CA GLU A 10 -41.74 34.65 24.94
C GLU A 10 -40.99 33.50 24.28
N ASP A 11 -40.86 33.65 22.96
CA ASP A 11 -39.71 33.27 22.13
C ASP A 11 -39.50 31.79 21.75
N VAL A 12 -40.47 31.22 21.03
CA VAL A 12 -40.27 29.96 20.26
C VAL A 12 -40.23 30.23 18.74
N THR A 13 -40.24 31.49 18.30
CA THR A 13 -40.42 31.83 16.87
C THR A 13 -39.15 32.28 16.15
N GLU A 14 -38.03 32.53 16.84
CA GLU A 14 -36.76 32.90 16.18
C GLU A 14 -35.58 31.98 16.52
N THR A 15 -35.79 30.66 16.61
CA THR A 15 -34.71 29.79 16.12
C THR A 15 -34.68 29.92 14.60
N SER A 16 -33.93 30.92 14.16
CA SER A 16 -33.74 31.29 12.77
C SER A 16 -33.40 30.04 11.94
N ILE A 17 -34.05 29.85 10.80
CA ILE A 17 -33.71 28.81 9.82
C ILE A 17 -32.20 28.86 9.47
N GLY A 18 -31.57 30.03 9.55
CA GLY A 18 -30.14 30.19 9.39
C GLY A 18 -29.29 29.53 10.48
N GLU A 19 -29.79 29.46 11.71
CA GLU A 19 -29.12 28.80 12.85
C GLU A 19 -29.19 27.28 12.72
N LEU A 20 -30.34 26.71 12.33
CA LEU A 20 -30.45 25.27 12.05
C LEU A 20 -29.58 24.82 10.86
N ILE A 21 -29.50 25.62 9.79
CA ILE A 21 -28.62 25.32 8.65
C ILE A 21 -27.14 25.40 9.07
N GLY A 22 -26.79 26.35 9.94
CA GLY A 22 -25.46 26.47 10.54
C GLY A 22 -25.09 25.24 11.36
N ASP A 23 -26.01 24.74 12.17
CA ASP A 23 -25.81 23.55 13.01
C ASP A 23 -25.64 22.28 12.17
N ILE A 24 -26.48 22.07 11.15
CA ILE A 24 -26.35 20.92 10.23
C ILE A 24 -25.01 20.97 9.47
N SER A 25 -24.59 22.17 9.02
CA SER A 25 -23.31 22.35 8.32
C SER A 25 -22.11 22.07 9.22
N ASN A 26 -22.21 22.47 10.49
CA ASN A 26 -21.21 22.17 11.52
C ASN A 26 -21.15 20.67 11.84
N ASP A 27 -22.30 19.99 11.93
CA ASP A 27 -22.35 18.55 12.20
C ASP A 27 -21.83 17.73 11.02
N LEU A 28 -22.15 18.10 9.77
CA LEU A 28 -21.51 17.51 8.58
C LEU A 28 -20.00 17.73 8.57
N SER A 29 -19.54 18.94 8.91
CA SER A 29 -18.11 19.24 8.99
C SER A 29 -17.41 18.40 10.07
N ARG A 30 -18.10 18.14 11.19
CA ARG A 30 -17.62 17.27 12.27
C ARG A 30 -17.54 15.81 11.82
N LEU A 31 -18.58 15.28 11.16
CA LEU A 31 -18.60 13.92 10.62
C LEU A 31 -17.48 13.71 9.59
N PHE A 32 -17.32 14.64 8.64
CA PHE A 32 -16.27 14.56 7.64
C PHE A 32 -14.88 14.53 8.28
N ARG A 33 -14.65 15.37 9.29
CA ARG A 33 -13.39 15.37 10.03
C ARG A 33 -13.16 14.06 10.79
N GLN A 34 -14.20 13.48 11.38
CA GLN A 34 -14.12 12.18 12.06
C GLN A 34 -13.78 11.05 11.09
N GLU A 35 -14.39 11.03 9.90
CA GLU A 35 -14.12 10.02 8.87
C GLU A 35 -12.68 10.12 8.36
N VAL A 36 -12.17 11.33 8.19
CA VAL A 36 -10.74 11.57 7.89
C VAL A 36 -9.84 11.13 9.04
N GLU A 37 -10.19 11.40 10.29
CA GLU A 37 -9.42 10.97 11.46
C GLU A 37 -9.42 9.44 11.60
N LEU A 38 -10.55 8.78 11.34
CA LEU A 38 -10.67 7.32 11.32
C LEU A 38 -9.83 6.71 10.18
N ALA A 39 -9.96 7.24 8.96
CA ALA A 39 -9.16 6.79 7.82
C ALA A 39 -7.66 6.94 8.08
N LYS A 40 -7.23 8.02 8.75
CA LYS A 40 -5.83 8.20 9.19
C LYS A 40 -5.40 7.13 10.17
N VAL A 41 -6.25 6.76 11.14
CA VAL A 41 -5.96 5.70 12.12
C VAL A 41 -5.83 4.35 11.42
N GLU A 42 -6.78 4.01 10.55
CA GLU A 42 -6.77 2.74 9.81
C GLU A 42 -5.55 2.63 8.89
N ILE A 43 -5.23 3.69 8.14
CA ILE A 43 -4.01 3.74 7.31
C ILE A 43 -2.76 3.57 8.16
N LYS A 44 -2.69 4.19 9.34
CA LYS A 44 -1.52 4.06 10.23
C LYS A 44 -1.39 2.63 10.76
N GLU A 45 -2.49 1.98 11.11
CA GLU A 45 -2.51 0.60 11.57
C GLU A 45 -2.05 -0.35 10.46
N GLU A 46 -2.62 -0.20 9.25
CA GLU A 46 -2.27 -1.01 8.08
C GLU A 46 -0.81 -0.77 7.65
N ALA A 47 -0.34 0.48 7.66
CA ALA A 47 1.06 0.79 7.40
C ALA A 47 2.00 0.15 8.44
N GLY A 48 1.59 0.11 9.71
CA GLY A 48 2.34 -0.57 10.77
C GLY A 48 2.42 -2.09 10.54
N LYS A 49 1.29 -2.73 10.19
CA LYS A 49 1.24 -4.16 9.85
C LYS A 49 2.12 -4.47 8.63
N ALA A 50 1.98 -3.69 7.56
CA ALA A 50 2.78 -3.82 6.34
C ALA A 50 4.28 -3.60 6.63
N GLY A 51 4.63 -2.60 7.43
CA GLY A 51 6.01 -2.32 7.84
C GLY A 51 6.63 -3.46 8.65
N LYS A 52 5.89 -4.03 9.60
CA LYS A 52 6.32 -5.21 10.36
C LYS A 52 6.50 -6.42 9.46
N ALA A 53 5.56 -6.68 8.55
CA ALA A 53 5.65 -7.77 7.59
C ALA A 53 6.86 -7.60 6.66
N ALA A 54 7.07 -6.41 6.10
CA ALA A 54 8.23 -6.08 5.29
C ALA A 54 9.55 -6.26 6.07
N GLY A 55 9.59 -5.83 7.33
CA GLY A 55 10.73 -6.05 8.23
C GLY A 55 11.03 -7.53 8.45
N MET A 56 10.02 -8.33 8.77
CA MET A 56 10.16 -9.78 8.95
C MET A 56 10.64 -10.47 7.67
N LEU A 57 10.07 -10.12 6.51
CA LEU A 57 10.49 -10.67 5.21
C LEU A 57 11.91 -10.24 4.85
N GLY A 58 12.30 -9.01 5.18
CA GLY A 58 13.67 -8.52 5.00
C GLY A 58 14.68 -9.35 5.80
N VAL A 59 14.41 -9.56 7.09
CA VAL A 59 15.27 -10.40 7.96
C VAL A 59 15.27 -11.85 7.49
N ALA A 60 14.11 -12.42 7.12
CA ALA A 60 14.04 -13.78 6.60
C ALA A 60 14.83 -13.94 5.30
N GLY A 61 14.76 -12.97 4.38
CA GLY A 61 15.55 -12.95 3.15
C GLY A 61 17.05 -12.89 3.43
N PHE A 62 17.48 -12.04 4.36
CA PHE A 62 18.88 -11.95 4.77
C PHE A 62 19.37 -13.24 5.44
N ALA A 63 18.59 -13.81 6.36
CA ALA A 63 18.91 -15.08 7.00
C ALA A 63 18.99 -16.23 5.97
N GLY A 64 18.07 -16.28 5.01
CA GLY A 64 18.11 -17.23 3.90
C GLY A 64 19.34 -17.06 3.02
N TYR A 65 19.75 -15.82 2.73
CA TYR A 65 20.99 -15.54 2.01
C TYR A 65 22.23 -16.03 2.78
N LEU A 66 22.32 -15.76 4.08
CA LEU A 66 23.42 -16.27 4.91
C LEU A 66 23.44 -17.80 4.96
N ALA A 67 22.27 -18.44 5.08
CA ALA A 67 22.17 -19.90 5.06
C ALA A 67 22.71 -20.47 3.74
N ILE A 68 22.37 -19.86 2.60
CA ILE A 68 22.88 -20.23 1.28
C ILE A 68 24.41 -20.10 1.20
N VAL A 69 24.97 -19.01 1.73
CA VAL A 69 26.43 -18.78 1.76
C VAL A 69 27.12 -19.85 2.62
N LEU A 70 26.60 -20.11 3.83
CA LEU A 70 27.16 -21.12 4.72
C LEU A 70 27.04 -22.54 4.16
N LEU A 71 25.91 -22.86 3.51
CA LEU A 71 25.74 -24.13 2.79
C LEU A 71 26.75 -24.27 1.65
N SER A 72 27.03 -23.19 0.93
CA SER A 72 28.04 -23.20 -0.12
C SER A 72 29.43 -23.53 0.45
N PHE A 73 29.83 -22.92 1.56
CA PHE A 73 31.06 -23.27 2.26
C PHE A 73 31.05 -24.71 2.77
N ALA A 74 29.93 -25.18 3.33
CA ALA A 74 29.79 -26.55 3.80
C ALA A 74 29.98 -27.57 2.67
N VAL A 75 29.43 -27.30 1.48
CA VAL A 75 29.64 -28.15 0.30
C VAL A 75 31.10 -28.12 -0.14
N VAL A 76 31.73 -26.94 -0.19
CA VAL A 76 33.17 -26.84 -0.53
C VAL A 76 34.00 -27.66 0.45
N PHE A 77 33.84 -27.46 1.75
CA PHE A 77 34.59 -28.21 2.76
C PHE A 77 34.27 -29.71 2.74
N GLY A 78 33.02 -30.09 2.48
CA GLY A 78 32.62 -31.47 2.28
C GLY A 78 33.39 -32.13 1.12
N LEU A 79 33.37 -31.50 -0.05
CA LEU A 79 34.11 -31.97 -1.23
C LEU A 79 35.63 -31.97 -1.00
N SER A 80 36.16 -31.00 -0.26
CA SER A 80 37.59 -30.91 0.06
C SER A 80 38.14 -32.13 0.84
N ASN A 81 37.28 -32.99 1.40
CA ASN A 81 37.72 -34.25 1.99
C ASN A 81 38.12 -35.31 0.96
N VAL A 82 37.71 -35.14 -0.30
CA VAL A 82 37.93 -36.13 -1.38
C VAL A 82 38.59 -35.53 -2.63
N MET A 83 38.75 -34.20 -2.71
CA MET A 83 39.45 -33.50 -3.79
C MET A 83 40.13 -32.23 -3.28
N ASP A 84 40.99 -31.63 -4.12
CA ASP A 84 41.63 -30.36 -3.78
C ASP A 84 40.59 -29.23 -3.59
N PRO A 85 40.76 -28.36 -2.58
CA PRO A 85 39.80 -27.29 -2.27
C PRO A 85 39.51 -26.33 -3.43
N GLY A 86 40.48 -26.09 -4.32
CA GLY A 86 40.30 -25.24 -5.49
C GLY A 86 39.29 -25.84 -6.48
N TRP A 87 39.35 -27.16 -6.73
CA TRP A 87 38.39 -27.86 -7.58
C TRP A 87 37.01 -27.95 -6.93
N ALA A 88 36.95 -28.16 -5.61
CA ALA A 88 35.69 -28.13 -4.85
C ALA A 88 34.99 -26.77 -4.98
N ALA A 89 35.74 -25.67 -4.77
CA ALA A 89 35.22 -24.32 -4.91
C ALA A 89 34.78 -24.01 -6.35
N LEU A 90 35.53 -24.47 -7.35
CA LEU A 90 35.18 -24.28 -8.76
C LEU A 90 33.85 -24.97 -9.11
N ILE A 91 33.62 -26.19 -8.64
CA ILE A 91 32.36 -26.92 -8.86
C ILE A 91 31.18 -26.13 -8.28
N VAL A 92 31.28 -25.68 -7.02
CA VAL A 92 30.22 -24.92 -6.37
C VAL A 92 29.97 -23.59 -7.09
N ALA A 93 31.04 -22.92 -7.56
CA ALA A 93 30.93 -21.69 -8.34
C ALA A 93 30.19 -21.92 -9.68
N VAL A 94 30.49 -23.02 -10.39
CA VAL A 94 29.81 -23.38 -11.64
C VAL A 94 28.32 -23.66 -11.41
N VAL A 95 27.97 -24.33 -10.30
CA VAL A 95 26.57 -24.55 -9.92
C VAL A 95 25.85 -23.21 -9.71
N TRP A 96 26.44 -22.27 -8.97
CA TRP A 96 25.86 -20.93 -8.78
C TRP A 96 25.76 -20.13 -10.08
N ALA A 97 26.76 -20.23 -10.96
CA ALA A 97 26.72 -19.60 -12.28
C ALA A 97 25.56 -20.14 -13.13
N ALA A 98 25.31 -21.46 -13.09
CA ALA A 98 24.19 -22.08 -13.79
C ALA A 98 22.83 -21.60 -13.23
N VAL A 99 22.68 -21.60 -11.91
CA VAL A 99 21.48 -21.06 -11.24
C VAL A 99 21.25 -19.60 -11.62
N GLY A 100 22.30 -18.78 -11.56
CA GLY A 100 22.27 -17.37 -11.95
C GLY A 100 21.87 -17.16 -13.41
N ALA A 101 22.43 -17.95 -14.33
CA ALA A 101 22.07 -17.90 -15.75
C ALA A 101 20.59 -18.22 -15.99
N VAL A 102 20.05 -19.26 -15.34
CA VAL A 102 18.64 -19.63 -15.43
C VAL A 102 17.74 -18.52 -14.89
N LEU A 103 18.05 -17.99 -13.71
CA LEU A 103 17.29 -16.89 -13.10
C LEU A 103 17.34 -15.63 -13.96
N TYR A 104 18.50 -15.28 -14.52
CA TYR A 104 18.66 -14.14 -15.40
C TYR A 104 17.80 -14.27 -16.66
N VAL A 105 17.85 -15.42 -17.34
CA VAL A 105 17.05 -15.67 -18.55
C VAL A 105 15.56 -15.58 -18.25
N ASN A 106 15.10 -16.20 -17.16
CA ASN A 106 13.69 -16.20 -16.78
C ASN A 106 13.21 -14.81 -16.33
N GLY A 107 13.99 -14.12 -15.50
CA GLY A 107 13.69 -12.77 -15.05
C GLY A 107 13.61 -11.79 -16.22
N ARG A 108 14.57 -11.87 -17.15
CA ARG A 108 14.60 -11.04 -18.35
C ARG A 108 13.42 -11.33 -19.30
N LYS A 109 12.96 -12.58 -19.39
CA LYS A 109 11.72 -12.92 -20.11
C LYS A 109 10.48 -12.33 -19.43
N LYS A 110 10.37 -12.43 -18.10
CA LYS A 110 9.23 -11.90 -17.35
C LYS A 110 9.17 -10.38 -17.41
N LEU A 111 10.30 -9.69 -17.27
CA LEU A 111 10.37 -8.23 -17.40
C LEU A 111 9.86 -7.72 -18.75
N LYS A 112 10.12 -8.45 -19.84
CA LYS A 112 9.61 -8.10 -21.17
C LYS A 112 8.08 -8.16 -21.29
N THR A 113 7.40 -8.84 -20.37
CA THR A 113 5.93 -8.94 -20.34
C THR A 113 5.28 -7.90 -19.42
N VAL A 114 6.07 -7.14 -18.67
CA VAL A 114 5.56 -6.06 -17.82
C VAL A 114 5.32 -4.84 -18.70
N ASP A 115 4.05 -4.41 -18.85
CA ASP A 115 3.72 -3.11 -19.43
C ASP A 115 3.67 -2.09 -18.28
N PRO A 116 4.65 -1.18 -18.16
CA PRO A 116 4.71 -0.20 -17.07
C PRO A 116 3.63 0.87 -17.18
N VAL A 117 3.00 1.02 -18.34
CA VAL A 117 1.92 1.99 -18.54
C VAL A 117 0.59 1.23 -18.48
N PRO A 118 -0.29 1.53 -17.52
CA PRO A 118 -1.63 0.97 -17.50
C PRO A 118 -2.46 1.62 -18.61
N ARG A 119 -2.28 1.16 -19.86
CA ARG A 119 -2.89 1.74 -21.07
C ARG A 119 -4.40 1.88 -20.93
N ARG A 120 -5.06 0.85 -20.37
CA ARG A 120 -6.51 0.87 -20.06
C ARG A 120 -6.89 2.07 -19.20
N THR A 121 -6.16 2.34 -18.13
CA THR A 121 -6.41 3.48 -17.22
C THR A 121 -6.12 4.82 -17.89
N VAL A 122 -5.05 4.90 -18.69
CA VAL A 122 -4.71 6.12 -19.43
C VAL A 122 -5.75 6.42 -20.51
N ASP A 123 -6.26 5.40 -21.19
CA ASP A 123 -7.26 5.53 -22.24
C ASP A 123 -8.63 5.94 -21.66
N THR A 124 -9.06 5.36 -20.53
CA THR A 124 -10.28 5.79 -19.83
C THR A 124 -10.18 7.26 -19.36
N ILE A 125 -9.04 7.66 -18.78
CA ILE A 125 -8.85 9.07 -18.37
C ILE A 125 -8.87 10.02 -19.59
N LYS A 126 -8.37 9.58 -20.75
CA LYS A 126 -8.44 10.36 -21.99
C LYS A 126 -9.86 10.46 -22.54
N GLU A 127 -10.63 9.38 -22.50
CA GLU A 127 -12.05 9.37 -22.89
C GLU A 127 -12.87 10.28 -21.98
N ASP A 128 -12.69 10.18 -20.66
CA ASP A 128 -13.35 11.06 -19.68
C ASP A 128 -12.98 12.53 -19.91
N ALA A 129 -11.69 12.82 -20.18
CA ALA A 129 -11.24 14.16 -20.49
C ALA A 129 -11.78 14.67 -21.84
N GLN A 130 -11.94 13.80 -22.85
CA GLN A 130 -12.55 14.16 -24.14
C GLN A 130 -14.04 14.43 -24.01
N TRP A 131 -14.78 13.65 -23.22
CA TRP A 131 -16.19 13.86 -22.93
C TRP A 131 -16.43 15.21 -22.24
N LEU A 132 -15.58 15.56 -21.26
CA LEU A 132 -15.63 16.88 -20.60
C LEU A 132 -15.30 18.04 -21.55
N LYS A 133 -14.51 17.79 -22.60
CA LYS A 133 -14.10 18.83 -23.57
C LYS A 133 -15.15 19.07 -24.65
N ASN A 134 -15.85 18.03 -25.08
CA ASN A 134 -16.93 18.09 -26.06
C ASN A 134 -18.17 17.36 -25.52
N PRO A 135 -18.89 17.95 -24.54
CA PRO A 135 -20.15 17.40 -24.07
C PRO A 135 -21.17 17.56 -25.21
N THR A 136 -21.27 16.53 -26.04
CA THR A 136 -22.35 16.40 -27.02
C THR A 136 -23.56 15.90 -26.24
N GLY A 137 -24.46 16.84 -25.95
CA GLY A 137 -25.82 16.54 -25.50
C GLY A 137 -26.69 16.00 -26.63
#